data_AF-A0A2S2Q9H4-F1
#
_entry.id   AF-A0A2S2Q9H4-F1
#
_cell.length_a   1.000
_cell.length_b   1.000
_cell.length_c   1.000
_cell.angle_alpha   90.00
_cell.angle_beta   90.00
_cell.angle_gamma   90.00
#
_symmetry.space_group_name_H-M   'P 1'
#
loop_
_entity.id
_entity.type
_entity.pdbx_description
1 polymer ?
#
loop_
_entity_poly.entity_id
_entity_poly.type
_entity_poly.pdbx_seq_one_letter_code
_entity_poly.pdbx_strand_id
1 'polypeptide(L)'
;MDDVENVRFSVVWRTRQIALDRNDRESYVKLTVRELIVYGVFLVIFVASFSGLHSYAAFVVNREVSSLFIDSSFTTSAEDADDADDVTIKFDGIITMEHFWKYFYNVLCDKLYETPLAGNENGSEILRENKFLFRPRARQVRVEEGHCEIRN
;
A
#
# COMPACT_ATOMS: atom_id res chain seq x y z
N MET A 1 28.04 49.28 -26.71
CA MET A 1 29.48 49.05 -26.49
C MET A 1 29.73 48.97 -25.00
N ASP A 2 29.12 48.00 -24.31
CA ASP A 2 29.42 46.55 -24.39
C ASP A 2 30.82 46.35 -23.78
N ASP A 3 31.04 45.62 -22.70
CA ASP A 3 30.35 44.40 -22.35
C ASP A 3 30.75 43.97 -20.92
N VAL A 4 29.75 43.45 -20.22
CA VAL A 4 29.87 42.40 -19.21
C VAL A 4 30.44 42.83 -17.85
N GLU A 5 29.55 43.49 -17.09
CA GLU A 5 29.34 43.24 -15.67
C GLU A 5 29.18 41.71 -15.47
N ASN A 6 30.33 41.03 -15.38
CA ASN A 6 30.41 39.58 -15.40
C ASN A 6 29.95 39.09 -14.05
N VAL A 7 28.67 38.76 -14.00
CA VAL A 7 27.98 38.04 -12.95
C VAL A 7 28.88 36.89 -12.49
N ARG A 8 29.68 37.15 -11.45
CA ARG A 8 30.22 36.12 -10.57
C ARG A 8 29.02 35.52 -9.85
N PHE A 9 28.19 34.76 -10.57
CA PHE A 9 27.59 33.57 -9.96
C PHE A 9 28.79 32.70 -9.63
N SER A 10 29.32 33.01 -8.45
CA SER A 10 30.40 32.33 -7.78
C SER A 10 30.25 30.84 -8.05
N VAL A 11 31.36 30.23 -8.44
CA VAL A 11 31.62 28.80 -8.69
C VAL A 11 31.37 27.96 -7.41
N VAL A 12 30.21 28.16 -6.79
CA VAL A 12 29.78 27.68 -5.48
C VAL A 12 29.02 26.36 -5.63
N TRP A 13 28.73 25.93 -6.85
CA TRP A 13 28.05 24.68 -7.19
C TRP A 13 28.87 23.79 -8.13
N ARG A 14 30.21 23.94 -8.14
CA ARG A 14 31.06 23.02 -8.92
C ARG A 14 31.11 21.69 -8.18
N THR A 15 30.69 20.60 -8.81
CA THR A 15 30.85 19.27 -8.22
C THR A 15 32.18 18.66 -8.61
N ARG A 16 32.65 17.64 -7.89
CA ARG A 16 33.87 16.89 -8.18
C ARG A 16 33.92 16.37 -9.61
N GLN A 17 32.76 16.02 -10.19
CA GLN A 17 32.65 15.54 -11.57
C GLN A 17 32.80 16.65 -12.63
N ILE A 18 32.64 17.93 -12.24
CA ILE A 18 32.72 19.11 -13.13
C ILE A 18 34.05 19.88 -12.92
N ALA A 19 34.78 19.56 -11.84
CA ALA A 19 36.09 20.13 -11.54
C ALA A 19 37.17 19.47 -12.42
N LEU A 20 37.51 20.11 -13.53
CA LEU A 20 38.55 19.67 -14.47
C LEU A 20 39.99 19.85 -13.96
N ASP A 21 40.19 20.48 -12.79
CA ASP A 21 41.53 20.72 -12.25
C ASP A 21 41.92 19.65 -11.22
N ARG A 22 42.70 18.67 -11.67
CA ARG A 22 43.17 17.52 -10.89
C ARG A 22 44.46 17.83 -10.10
N ASN A 23 44.97 19.07 -10.19
CA ASN A 23 46.34 19.37 -9.80
C ASN A 23 46.49 19.91 -8.37
N ASP A 24 45.43 20.45 -7.76
CA ASP A 24 45.48 20.94 -6.37
C ASP A 24 44.73 20.01 -5.40
N ARG A 25 45.49 19.30 -4.57
CA ARG A 25 44.99 18.33 -3.60
C ARG A 25 44.13 19.00 -2.52
N GLU A 26 44.44 20.23 -2.13
CA GLU A 26 43.71 20.93 -1.07
C GLU A 26 42.30 21.33 -1.52
N SER A 27 42.18 21.83 -2.75
CA SER A 27 40.90 22.19 -3.36
C SER A 27 39.98 20.99 -3.54
N TYR A 28 40.52 19.83 -3.90
CA TYR A 28 39.77 18.57 -4.04
C TYR A 28 39.19 18.08 -2.70
N VAL A 29 39.99 18.14 -1.63
CA VAL A 29 39.54 17.73 -0.28
C VAL A 29 38.43 18.66 0.22
N LYS A 30 38.58 19.97 0.08
CA LYS A 30 37.56 20.95 0.47
C LYS A 30 36.24 20.76 -0.29
N LEU A 31 36.30 20.42 -1.58
CA LEU A 31 35.11 20.17 -2.39
C LEU A 31 34.37 18.90 -1.97
N THR A 32 35.12 17.81 -1.75
CA THR A 32 34.55 16.52 -1.34
C THR A 32 33.86 16.60 0.03
N VAL A 33 34.46 17.32 0.99
CA VAL A 33 33.86 17.54 2.31
C VAL A 33 32.56 18.34 2.19
N ARG A 34 32.53 19.36 1.34
CA ARG A 34 31.33 20.17 1.11
C ARG A 34 30.20 19.34 0.47
N GLU A 35 30.51 18.52 -0.52
CA GLU A 35 29.54 17.62 -1.15
C GLU A 35 28.99 16.60 -0.15
N LEU A 36 29.86 16.02 0.68
CA LEU A 36 29.46 15.05 1.70
C LEU A 36 28.46 15.66 2.70
N ILE A 37 28.65 16.92 3.10
CA ILE A 37 27.72 17.62 3.99
C ILE A 37 26.36 17.81 3.30
N VAL A 38 26.34 18.24 2.04
CA VAL A 38 25.10 18.43 1.29
C VAL A 38 24.35 17.10 1.13
N TYR A 39 25.04 16.01 0.81
CA TYR A 39 24.43 14.68 0.74
C TYR A 39 23.96 14.17 2.11
N GLY A 40 24.69 14.46 3.19
CA GLY A 40 24.26 14.13 4.54
C GLY A 40 22.95 14.84 4.92
N VAL A 41 22.85 16.14 4.64
CA VAL A 41 21.62 16.92 4.87
C VAL A 41 20.47 16.39 4.01
N PHE A 42 20.73 16.09 2.72
CA PHE A 42 19.73 15.50 1.84
C PHE A 42 19.22 14.15 2.36
N LEU A 43 20.12 13.29 2.85
CA LEU A 43 19.75 11.99 3.41
C LEU A 43 18.88 12.15 4.65
N VAL A 44 19.19 13.10 5.54
CA VAL A 44 18.35 13.36 6.73
C VAL A 44 16.95 13.81 6.33
N ILE A 45 16.84 14.74 5.37
CA ILE A 45 15.54 15.22 4.86
C ILE A 45 14.77 14.07 4.21
N PHE A 46 15.46 13.24 3.43
CA PHE A 46 14.87 12.06 2.78
C PHE A 46 14.32 11.10 3.84
N VAL A 47 15.14 10.66 4.78
CA VAL A 47 14.72 9.73 5.85
C VAL A 47 13.57 10.31 6.67
N ALA A 48 13.61 11.61 7.02
CA ALA A 48 12.52 12.27 7.72
C ALA A 48 11.21 12.26 6.91
N SER A 49 11.28 12.46 5.59
CA SER A 49 10.12 12.43 4.70
C SER A 49 9.49 11.04 4.62
N PHE A 50 10.31 9.98 4.53
CA PHE A 50 9.81 8.58 4.50
C PHE A 50 9.27 8.13 5.86
N SER A 51 9.85 8.61 6.96
CA SER A 51 9.36 8.30 8.31
C SER A 51 7.94 8.82 8.56
N GLY A 52 7.53 9.90 7.90
CA GLY A 52 6.16 10.41 7.99
C GLY A 52 5.13 9.55 7.26
N LEU A 53 5.56 8.85 6.21
CA LEU A 53 4.69 7.98 5.40
C LEU A 53 4.50 6.59 6.04
N HIS A 54 5.53 6.07 6.71
CA HIS A 54 5.51 4.75 7.34
C HIS A 54 5.39 4.87 8.86
N SER A 55 4.24 5.30 9.33
CA SER A 55 3.93 5.33 10.77
C SER A 55 3.43 3.97 11.27
N TYR A 56 3.78 3.63 12.52
CA TYR A 56 3.27 2.46 13.23
C TYR A 56 1.73 2.40 13.24
N ALA A 57 1.06 3.55 13.29
CA ALA A 57 -0.40 3.62 13.23
C ALA A 57 -0.97 3.02 11.94
N ALA A 58 -0.33 3.27 10.79
CA ALA A 58 -0.76 2.71 9.52
C ALA A 58 -0.60 1.18 9.48
N PHE A 59 0.42 0.64 10.15
CA PHE A 59 0.60 -0.80 10.31
C PHE A 59 -0.53 -1.42 11.15
N VAL A 60 -0.87 -0.80 12.28
CA VAL A 60 -1.96 -1.28 13.14
C VAL A 60 -3.29 -1.26 12.40
N VAL A 61 -3.62 -0.17 11.71
CA VAL A 61 -4.86 -0.07 10.93
C VAL A 61 -4.92 -1.15 9.85
N ASN A 62 -3.86 -1.35 9.07
CA ASN A 62 -3.83 -2.40 8.05
C ASN A 62 -3.95 -3.80 8.65
N ARG A 63 -3.36 -4.04 9.82
CA ARG A 63 -3.46 -5.31 10.53
C ARG A 63 -4.89 -5.59 10.97
N GLU A 64 -5.58 -4.62 11.55
CA GLU A 64 -6.98 -4.78 12.00
C GLU A 64 -7.94 -4.96 10.82
N VAL A 65 -7.73 -4.24 9.72
CA VAL A 65 -8.51 -4.46 8.50
C VAL A 65 -8.26 -5.85 7.92
N SER A 66 -7.01 -6.33 7.95
CA SER A 66 -6.66 -7.66 7.43
C SER A 66 -7.24 -8.77 8.29
N SER A 67 -7.18 -8.65 9.62
CA SER A 67 -7.75 -9.66 10.53
C SER A 67 -9.27 -9.78 10.36
N LEU A 68 -9.96 -8.68 10.06
CA LEU A 68 -11.42 -8.66 9.87
C LEU A 68 -11.89 -9.44 8.63
N PHE A 69 -11.12 -9.47 7.55
CA PHE A 69 -11.54 -10.10 6.29
C PHE A 69 -10.82 -11.42 5.98
N ILE A 70 -9.60 -11.62 6.47
CA ILE A 70 -8.75 -12.77 6.15
C ILE A 70 -8.79 -13.80 7.27
N ASP A 71 -8.66 -13.35 8.52
CA ASP A 71 -8.65 -14.24 9.70
C ASP A 71 -10.06 -14.57 10.21
N SER A 72 -11.07 -13.80 9.79
CA SER A 72 -12.47 -14.11 10.07
C SER A 72 -12.83 -15.46 9.47
N SER A 73 -13.07 -16.42 10.35
CA SER A 73 -13.58 -17.72 9.96
C SER A 73 -15.08 -17.66 9.74
N PHE A 74 -15.57 -18.35 8.70
CA PHE A 74 -17.00 -18.56 8.49
C PHE A 74 -17.34 -20.04 8.58
N THR A 75 -18.49 -20.33 9.21
CA THR A 75 -19.04 -21.67 9.29
C THR A 75 -19.71 -22.00 7.95
N THR A 76 -19.24 -23.03 7.27
CA THR A 76 -20.05 -23.68 6.23
C THR A 76 -20.94 -24.68 6.96
N SER A 77 -22.10 -24.25 7.43
CA SER A 77 -23.15 -25.20 7.73
C SER A 77 -23.55 -25.82 6.38
N ALA A 78 -23.26 -27.11 6.21
CA ALA A 78 -23.89 -27.89 5.16
C ALA A 78 -25.33 -28.11 5.62
N GLU A 79 -26.23 -27.24 5.19
CA GLU A 79 -27.65 -27.24 5.62
C GLU A 79 -28.41 -28.51 5.18
N ASP A 80 -27.79 -29.40 4.40
CA ASP A 80 -28.42 -30.59 3.80
C ASP A 80 -27.78 -31.95 4.18
N ALA A 81 -26.89 -32.03 5.18
CA ALA A 81 -26.36 -33.31 5.64
C ALA A 81 -26.33 -33.41 7.17
N ASP A 82 -27.18 -34.30 7.67
CA ASP A 82 -27.43 -34.68 9.07
C ASP A 82 -26.20 -35.25 9.84
N ASP A 83 -24.97 -35.08 9.30
CA ASP A 83 -23.72 -35.57 9.88
C ASP A 83 -22.49 -34.95 9.17
N ALA A 84 -22.26 -33.64 9.31
CA ALA A 84 -21.05 -33.02 8.76
C ALA A 84 -20.43 -32.03 9.75
N ASP A 85 -19.22 -32.36 10.22
CA ASP A 85 -18.33 -31.51 11.02
C ASP A 85 -18.43 -30.05 10.58
N ASP A 86 -18.62 -29.13 11.53
CA ASP A 86 -18.64 -27.69 11.29
C ASP A 86 -17.26 -27.22 10.80
N VAL A 87 -17.01 -27.33 9.50
CA VAL A 87 -15.72 -26.95 8.90
C VAL A 87 -15.65 -25.43 8.90
N THR A 88 -14.91 -24.94 9.88
CA THR A 88 -14.57 -23.52 10.04
C THR A 88 -13.51 -23.15 8.99
N ILE A 89 -13.93 -22.51 7.89
CA ILE A 89 -13.04 -22.16 6.77
C ILE A 89 -12.66 -20.67 6.86
N LYS A 90 -11.39 -20.36 6.61
CA LYS A 90 -10.86 -18.99 6.47
C LYS A 90 -10.81 -18.57 5.01
N PHE A 91 -10.54 -17.29 4.73
CA PHE A 91 -10.36 -16.82 3.35
C PHE A 91 -9.30 -17.62 2.56
N ASP A 92 -8.20 -18.02 3.22
CA ASP A 92 -7.13 -18.83 2.62
C ASP A 92 -7.58 -20.26 2.24
N GLY A 93 -8.65 -20.78 2.87
CA GLY A 93 -9.17 -22.12 2.63
C GLY A 93 -10.21 -22.22 1.51
N ILE A 94 -10.44 -21.15 0.74
CA ILE A 94 -11.47 -21.14 -0.32
C ILE A 94 -10.97 -21.92 -1.54
N ILE A 95 -11.52 -23.12 -1.73
CA ILE A 95 -11.16 -24.02 -2.84
C ILE A 95 -12.27 -24.22 -3.87
N THR A 96 -13.53 -23.96 -3.53
CA THR A 96 -14.69 -24.12 -4.43
C THR A 96 -15.44 -22.81 -4.59
N MET A 97 -16.20 -22.71 -5.69
CA MET A 97 -17.08 -21.55 -5.93
C MET A 97 -18.17 -21.41 -4.85
N GLU A 98 -18.62 -22.52 -4.25
CA GLU A 98 -19.60 -22.47 -3.16
C GLU A 98 -19.00 -21.84 -1.90
N HIS A 99 -17.77 -22.20 -1.53
CA HIS A 99 -17.07 -21.56 -0.41
C HIS A 99 -16.89 -20.05 -0.67
N PHE A 100 -16.64 -19.64 -1.92
CA PHE A 100 -16.54 -18.23 -2.28
C PHE A 100 -17.85 -17.48 -2.04
N TRP A 101 -19.00 -18.03 -2.48
CA TRP A 101 -20.29 -17.39 -2.26
C TRP A 101 -20.67 -17.32 -0.78
N LYS A 102 -20.39 -18.38 -0.02
CA LYS A 102 -20.60 -18.38 1.45
C LYS A 102 -19.75 -17.31 2.14
N TYR A 103 -18.47 -17.18 1.76
CA TYR A 103 -17.61 -16.10 2.26
C TYR A 103 -18.16 -14.71 1.89
N PHE A 104 -18.59 -14.53 0.64
CA PHE A 104 -19.10 -13.25 0.15
C PHE A 104 -20.31 -12.76 0.96
N TYR A 105 -21.29 -13.63 1.21
CA TYR A 105 -22.48 -13.25 1.97
C TYR A 105 -22.22 -13.17 3.49
N ASN A 106 -21.55 -14.17 4.07
CA ASN A 106 -21.46 -14.30 5.53
C ASN A 106 -20.36 -13.43 6.15
N VAL A 107 -19.30 -13.11 5.41
CA VAL A 107 -18.18 -12.31 5.92
C VAL A 107 -18.17 -10.95 5.26
N LEU A 108 -18.08 -10.90 3.93
CA LEU A 108 -17.85 -9.64 3.24
C LEU A 108 -19.05 -8.69 3.35
N CYS A 109 -20.27 -9.18 3.11
CA CYS A 109 -21.47 -8.35 3.26
C CYS A 109 -21.76 -8.01 4.73
N ASP A 110 -21.64 -8.98 5.63
CA ASP A 110 -21.85 -8.77 7.07
C ASP A 110 -20.91 -7.70 7.62
N LYS A 111 -19.59 -7.86 7.45
CA LYS A 111 -18.58 -6.93 7.99
C LYS A 111 -18.54 -5.57 7.33
N LEU A 112 -19.00 -5.46 6.08
CA LEU A 112 -19.02 -4.18 5.37
C LEU A 112 -20.28 -3.35 5.67
N TYR A 113 -21.41 -4.00 5.88
CA TYR A 113 -22.70 -3.35 6.13
C TYR A 113 -23.21 -3.53 7.56
N GLU A 114 -22.37 -4.03 8.48
CA GLU A 114 -22.68 -4.18 9.90
C GLU A 114 -23.19 -2.83 10.43
N THR A 115 -24.48 -2.78 10.75
CA THR A 115 -25.15 -1.54 11.14
C THR A 115 -24.85 -1.30 12.61
N PRO A 116 -24.40 -0.10 13.02
CA PRO A 116 -24.16 0.16 14.43
C PRO A 116 -25.47 0.01 15.21
N LEU A 117 -25.47 -0.86 16.22
CA LEU A 117 -26.59 -0.99 17.13
C LEU A 117 -26.75 0.34 17.88
N ALA A 118 -27.85 1.03 17.57
CA ALA A 118 -28.34 2.29 18.13
C ALA A 118 -27.83 3.60 17.48
N GLY A 119 -28.70 4.17 16.63
CA GLY A 119 -29.10 5.58 16.78
C GLY A 119 -28.34 6.65 15.98
N ASN A 120 -27.34 6.32 15.16
CA ASN A 120 -26.71 7.32 14.28
C ASN A 120 -27.08 7.08 12.82
N GLU A 121 -27.74 8.08 12.25
CA GLU A 121 -28.47 8.13 10.98
C GLU A 121 -27.63 8.01 9.68
N ASN A 122 -26.36 7.61 9.77
CA ASN A 122 -25.48 7.41 8.62
C ASN A 122 -24.79 6.04 8.71
N GLY A 123 -25.52 4.96 8.45
CA GLY A 123 -25.10 3.55 8.61
C GLY A 123 -23.99 3.05 7.68
N SER A 124 -22.79 3.64 7.73
CA SER A 124 -21.62 3.20 6.97
C SER A 124 -20.29 3.39 7.72
N GLU A 125 -20.28 3.13 9.03
CA GLU A 125 -19.10 3.20 9.88
C GLU A 125 -18.55 1.80 10.15
N ILE A 126 -17.42 1.47 9.56
CA ILE A 126 -16.68 0.22 9.81
C ILE A 126 -15.82 0.47 11.06
N LEU A 127 -15.86 -0.45 12.04
CA LEU A 127 -15.10 -0.37 13.29
C LEU A 127 -15.38 0.88 14.15
N ARG A 128 -16.54 1.55 13.99
CA ARG A 128 -16.93 2.81 14.68
C ARG A 128 -16.01 4.03 14.45
N GLU A 129 -14.88 3.85 13.78
CA GLU A 129 -13.88 4.90 13.55
C GLU A 129 -13.57 5.13 12.06
N ASN A 130 -13.71 4.10 11.22
CA ASN A 130 -13.40 4.19 9.79
C ASN A 130 -14.69 4.37 8.98
N LYS A 131 -14.77 5.46 8.22
CA LYS A 131 -15.89 5.70 7.31
C LYS A 131 -15.64 5.05 5.97
N PHE A 132 -16.57 4.19 5.53
CA PHE A 132 -16.51 3.65 4.18
C PHE A 132 -16.81 4.76 3.16
N LEU A 133 -15.90 4.97 2.21
CA LEU A 133 -16.10 5.92 1.13
C LEU A 133 -16.69 5.16 -0.07
N PHE A 134 -17.94 5.48 -0.41
CA PHE A 134 -18.69 4.96 -1.57
C PHE A 134 -19.14 3.49 -1.47
N ARG A 135 -19.27 2.78 -2.60
CA ARG A 135 -19.77 1.40 -2.70
C ARG A 135 -18.68 0.50 -3.30
N PRO A 136 -18.57 -0.77 -2.85
CA PRO A 136 -17.63 -1.73 -3.44
C PRO A 136 -18.00 -2.06 -4.89
N ARG A 137 -17.00 -2.37 -5.73
CA ARG A 137 -17.19 -2.79 -7.13
C ARG A 137 -16.55 -4.15 -7.38
N ALA A 138 -17.36 -5.16 -7.68
CA ALA A 138 -16.89 -6.45 -8.17
C ALA A 138 -16.44 -6.35 -9.64
N ARG A 139 -15.38 -7.08 -10.01
CA ARG A 139 -14.90 -7.22 -11.39
C ARG A 139 -14.70 -8.70 -11.68
N GLN A 140 -15.17 -9.16 -12.83
CA GLN A 140 -15.05 -10.54 -13.29
C GLN A 140 -14.45 -10.56 -14.70
N VAL A 141 -13.59 -11.54 -14.97
CA VAL A 141 -13.04 -11.81 -16.29
C VAL A 141 -13.59 -13.16 -16.76
N ARG A 142 -13.94 -13.26 -18.05
CA ARG A 142 -14.38 -14.50 -18.69
C ARG A 142 -13.55 -14.70 -19.96
N VAL A 143 -13.18 -15.95 -20.21
CA VAL A 143 -12.46 -16.37 -21.43
C VAL A 143 -13.47 -16.75 -22.51
N GLU A 144 -13.14 -16.47 -23.77
CA GLU A 144 -13.93 -16.86 -24.92
C GLU A 144 -13.95 -18.38 -25.11
N GLU A 145 -15.07 -18.90 -25.60
CA GLU A 145 -15.23 -20.32 -25.89
C GLU A 145 -14.40 -20.70 -27.13
N GLY A 146 -13.62 -21.78 -27.06
CA GLY A 146 -12.76 -22.22 -28.17
C GLY A 146 -11.36 -21.61 -28.21
N HIS A 147 -10.94 -20.88 -27.17
CA HIS A 147 -9.58 -20.32 -27.07
C HIS A 147 -8.46 -21.39 -27.05
N CYS A 148 -8.77 -22.63 -26.65
CA CYS A 148 -7.79 -23.71 -26.57
C CYS A 148 -7.98 -24.69 -27.73
N GLU A 149 -6.92 -24.94 -28.50
CA GLU A 149 -6.92 -26.00 -29.51
C GLU A 149 -6.85 -27.36 -28.83
N ILE A 150 -7.91 -28.16 -29.02
CA ILE A 150 -7.95 -29.54 -28.54
C ILE A 150 -7.13 -30.38 -29.52
N ARG A 151 -5.97 -30.87 -29.09
CA ARG A 151 -5.19 -31.81 -29.91
C ARG A 151 -5.88 -33.17 -29.91
N ASN A 152 -6.32 -33.61 -31.09
CA ASN A 152 -6.90 -34.92 -31.36
C ASN A 152 -5.86 -36.05 -31.22
#